data_AF-A0A6L7XT09-F1
#
_entry.id   AF-A0A6L7XT09-F1
#
_cell.length_a   1.000
_cell.length_b   1.000
_cell.length_c   1.000
_cell.angle_alpha   90.00
_cell.angle_beta   90.00
_cell.angle_gamma   90.00
#
_symmetry.space_group_name_H-M   'P 1'
#
loop_
_entity.id
_entity.type
_entity.pdbx_description
1 polymer ?
#
loop_
_entity_poly.entity_id
_entity_poly.type
_entity_poly.pdbx_seq_one_letter_code
_entity_poly.pdbx_strand_id
1 'polypeptide(L)'
;MLDYAYRGVHLSTQAAKGIVSHYYGRDIDYAYLQGCSNGGRAAMLEAFHFPTDYDGIIAGAPAFRFIEFMPWAVTMDRAQRAAPLTDESLLLLDNASRQACDLLDGIEDGVIGDPMQCDPETFLPGLACSEGESEGCLTAGQIDTARTVYADLVDADGNVVSPGVPPGAEAAGDWHAWLLPNEELAGGNSIVGMVGEMLSLLMREDPTFDLAEFDPTDQARIAAVVSPLDVPSGDLGEFRANGGKLLMYQGWNDVPLRPQRALSYLADVERHAGGADEAADFFRLFMAPGMVHCAGGPGAWQADYVEPIVRWREEGIAPERIVATQPGPVAMAHIRPDDRVEQSRRFTRPMCPHPQFAQHDGNGDVDAAASFNCVSPE
;
A
#
# COMPACT_ATOMS: atom_id res chain seq x y z
N MET A 1 -21.27 1.90 -11.31
CA MET A 1 -20.79 1.37 -10.01
C MET A 1 -20.45 -0.11 -10.12
N LEU A 2 -21.38 -1.02 -10.47
CA LEU A 2 -21.07 -2.46 -10.59
C LEU A 2 -19.93 -2.78 -11.58
N ASP A 3 -19.83 -2.05 -12.70
CA ASP A 3 -18.70 -2.19 -13.65
C ASP A 3 -17.35 -1.86 -13.01
N TYR A 4 -17.31 -0.81 -12.18
CA TYR A 4 -16.12 -0.43 -11.43
C TYR A 4 -15.84 -1.38 -10.25
N ALA A 5 -16.90 -1.89 -9.61
CA ALA A 5 -16.81 -2.78 -8.48
C ALA A 5 -16.14 -4.10 -8.88
N TYR A 6 -16.76 -4.88 -9.77
CA TYR A 6 -16.28 -6.21 -10.15
C TYR A 6 -16.63 -6.63 -11.59
N ARG A 7 -17.66 -6.05 -12.22
CA ARG A 7 -18.18 -6.56 -13.51
C ARG A 7 -17.27 -6.22 -14.69
N GLY A 8 -16.55 -5.09 -14.64
CA GLY A 8 -15.76 -4.59 -15.76
C GLY A 8 -14.59 -5.50 -16.14
N VAL A 9 -13.82 -5.96 -15.15
CA VAL A 9 -12.67 -6.85 -15.39
C VAL A 9 -13.17 -8.19 -15.90
N HIS A 10 -14.07 -8.86 -15.20
CA HIS A 10 -14.70 -10.12 -15.62
C HIS A 10 -15.21 -10.11 -17.07
N LEU A 11 -16.04 -9.12 -17.47
CA LEU A 11 -16.57 -9.07 -18.84
C LEU A 11 -15.46 -8.86 -19.88
N SER A 12 -14.42 -8.09 -19.54
CA SER A 12 -13.27 -7.91 -20.42
C SER A 12 -12.47 -9.21 -20.56
N THR A 13 -12.31 -9.98 -19.48
CA THR A 13 -11.67 -11.29 -19.45
C THR A 13 -12.39 -12.29 -20.34
N GLN A 14 -13.71 -12.43 -20.16
CA GLN A 14 -14.53 -13.36 -20.95
C GLN A 14 -14.46 -13.03 -22.44
N ALA A 15 -14.55 -11.75 -22.80
CA ALA A 15 -14.42 -11.30 -24.18
C ALA A 15 -13.01 -11.60 -24.75
N ALA A 16 -11.95 -11.31 -23.99
CA ALA A 16 -10.58 -11.55 -24.40
C ALA A 16 -10.31 -13.05 -24.62
N LYS A 17 -10.73 -13.92 -23.69
CA LYS A 17 -10.60 -15.38 -23.84
C LYS A 17 -11.30 -15.88 -25.11
N GLY A 18 -12.50 -15.37 -25.41
CA GLY A 18 -13.22 -15.70 -26.64
C GLY A 18 -12.48 -15.27 -27.92
N ILE A 19 -11.91 -14.05 -27.93
CA ILE A 19 -11.11 -13.54 -29.07
C ILE A 19 -9.86 -14.39 -29.27
N VAL A 20 -9.13 -14.69 -28.20
CA VAL A 20 -7.90 -15.49 -28.23
C VAL A 20 -8.20 -16.90 -28.74
N SER A 21 -9.24 -17.56 -28.21
CA SER A 21 -9.64 -18.91 -28.65
C SER A 21 -10.00 -18.93 -30.14
N HIS A 22 -10.76 -17.94 -30.61
CA HIS A 22 -11.11 -17.82 -32.02
C HIS A 22 -9.89 -17.58 -32.93
N TYR A 23 -8.99 -16.68 -32.54
CA TYR A 23 -7.84 -16.29 -33.35
C TYR A 23 -6.79 -17.39 -33.45
N TYR A 24 -6.48 -18.08 -32.35
CA TYR A 24 -5.46 -19.12 -32.31
C TYR A 24 -6.00 -20.53 -32.58
N GLY A 25 -7.33 -20.70 -32.62
CA GLY A 25 -7.97 -21.99 -32.85
C GLY A 25 -7.80 -22.99 -31.70
N ARG A 26 -7.48 -22.50 -30.50
CA ARG A 26 -7.30 -23.28 -29.27
C ARG A 26 -7.55 -22.41 -28.05
N ASP A 27 -8.01 -23.01 -26.97
CA ASP A 27 -8.16 -22.32 -25.68
C ASP A 27 -6.80 -22.00 -25.05
N ILE A 28 -6.79 -21.01 -24.16
CA ILE A 28 -5.61 -20.67 -23.36
C ILE A 28 -5.35 -21.75 -22.32
N ASP A 29 -4.06 -22.02 -22.06
CA ASP A 29 -3.66 -23.01 -21.06
C ASP A 29 -3.70 -22.41 -19.64
N TYR A 30 -3.27 -21.15 -19.50
CA TYR A 30 -3.30 -20.38 -18.26
C TYR A 30 -3.65 -18.92 -18.53
N ALA A 31 -4.28 -18.27 -17.54
CA ALA A 31 -4.59 -16.85 -17.52
C ALA A 31 -3.98 -16.19 -16.28
N TYR A 32 -3.34 -15.04 -16.48
CA TYR A 32 -2.74 -14.26 -15.39
C TYR A 32 -3.31 -12.85 -15.33
N LEU A 33 -3.52 -12.34 -14.12
CA LEU A 33 -3.94 -10.96 -13.88
C LEU A 33 -2.92 -10.28 -12.96
N GLN A 34 -2.46 -9.11 -13.38
CA GLN A 34 -1.62 -8.24 -12.57
C GLN A 34 -2.25 -6.86 -12.49
N GLY A 35 -2.34 -6.33 -11.28
CA GLY A 35 -2.77 -4.96 -11.05
C GLY A 35 -2.21 -4.43 -9.75
N CYS A 36 -2.01 -3.11 -9.69
CA CYS A 36 -1.64 -2.42 -8.46
C CYS A 36 -2.72 -1.40 -8.06
N SER A 37 -2.83 -1.03 -6.78
CA SER A 37 -3.83 -0.08 -6.30
C SER A 37 -5.25 -0.59 -6.53
N ASN A 38 -6.10 0.21 -7.17
CA ASN A 38 -7.42 -0.25 -7.62
C ASN A 38 -7.35 -1.46 -8.58
N GLY A 39 -6.26 -1.62 -9.34
CA GLY A 39 -6.02 -2.83 -10.12
C GLY A 39 -5.75 -4.05 -9.24
N GLY A 40 -5.04 -3.88 -8.12
CA GLY A 40 -4.84 -4.95 -7.13
C GLY A 40 -6.16 -5.33 -6.45
N ARG A 41 -7.00 -4.34 -6.11
CA ARG A 41 -8.37 -4.58 -5.60
C ARG A 41 -9.19 -5.38 -6.62
N ALA A 42 -9.20 -4.94 -7.89
CA ALA A 42 -9.94 -5.62 -8.94
C ALA A 42 -9.46 -7.07 -9.12
N ALA A 43 -8.14 -7.30 -9.02
CA ALA A 43 -7.58 -8.64 -9.08
C ALA A 43 -8.01 -9.53 -7.90
N MET A 44 -8.08 -9.00 -6.69
CA MET A 44 -8.63 -9.72 -5.53
C MET A 44 -10.13 -10.03 -5.71
N LEU A 45 -10.89 -9.11 -6.31
CA LEU A 45 -12.31 -9.34 -6.58
C LEU A 45 -12.54 -10.38 -7.68
N GLU A 46 -11.65 -10.48 -8.67
CA GLU A 46 -11.67 -11.59 -9.63
C GLU A 46 -11.43 -12.93 -8.92
N ALA A 47 -10.45 -13.01 -8.02
CA ALA A 47 -10.21 -14.22 -7.23
C ALA A 47 -11.44 -14.62 -6.40
N PHE A 48 -12.14 -13.63 -5.81
CA PHE A 48 -13.28 -13.84 -4.93
C PHE A 48 -14.59 -14.17 -5.67
N HIS A 49 -14.94 -13.41 -6.71
CA HIS A 49 -16.21 -13.55 -7.43
C HIS A 49 -16.15 -14.47 -8.64
N PHE A 50 -14.99 -14.57 -9.29
CA PHE A 50 -14.81 -15.28 -10.56
C PHE A 50 -13.58 -16.19 -10.49
N PRO A 51 -13.57 -17.19 -9.59
CA PRO A 51 -12.38 -17.98 -9.24
C PRO A 51 -11.79 -18.82 -10.39
N THR A 52 -12.44 -18.85 -11.55
CA THR A 52 -12.00 -19.54 -12.77
C THR A 52 -11.50 -18.60 -13.87
N ASP A 53 -11.53 -17.28 -13.64
CA ASP A 53 -11.12 -16.31 -14.65
C ASP A 53 -9.59 -16.25 -14.79
N TYR A 54 -8.86 -16.51 -13.71
CA TYR A 54 -7.40 -16.49 -13.70
C TYR A 54 -6.79 -17.64 -12.88
N ASP A 55 -5.66 -18.14 -13.33
CA ASP A 55 -4.87 -19.21 -12.71
C ASP A 55 -3.80 -18.67 -11.76
N GLY A 56 -3.32 -17.46 -12.02
CA GLY A 56 -2.35 -16.74 -11.20
C GLY A 56 -2.66 -15.25 -11.12
N ILE A 57 -2.63 -14.69 -9.91
CA ILE A 57 -2.97 -13.29 -9.65
C ILE A 57 -1.82 -12.61 -8.91
N ILE A 58 -1.44 -11.43 -9.39
CA ILE A 58 -0.51 -10.50 -8.72
C ILE A 58 -1.32 -9.28 -8.28
N ALA A 59 -1.52 -9.14 -6.98
CA ALA A 59 -2.26 -8.04 -6.37
C ALA A 59 -1.28 -7.10 -5.64
N GLY A 60 -0.86 -6.03 -6.32
CA GLY A 60 -0.01 -5.00 -5.76
C GLY A 60 -0.79 -3.94 -5.00
N ALA A 61 -0.28 -3.53 -3.84
CA ALA A 61 -0.86 -2.49 -2.97
C ALA A 61 -2.39 -2.35 -3.09
N PRO A 62 -3.19 -3.39 -2.77
CA PRO A 62 -4.57 -3.43 -3.24
C PRO A 62 -5.46 -2.40 -2.52
N ALA A 63 -6.30 -1.68 -3.29
CA ALA A 63 -7.15 -0.60 -2.77
C ALA A 63 -8.47 -1.05 -2.13
N PHE A 64 -8.44 -2.04 -1.24
CA PHE A 64 -9.61 -2.53 -0.49
C PHE A 64 -9.68 -1.88 0.91
N ARG A 65 -10.77 -2.16 1.64
CA ARG A 65 -11.16 -1.51 2.90
C ARG A 65 -11.36 -0.01 2.72
N PHE A 66 -12.29 0.36 1.84
CA PHE A 66 -12.79 1.74 1.72
C PHE A 66 -13.35 2.26 3.06
N ILE A 67 -13.87 1.34 3.87
CA ILE A 67 -14.34 1.60 5.24
C ILE A 67 -13.25 2.18 6.16
N GLU A 68 -11.98 1.87 5.90
CA GLU A 68 -10.79 2.41 6.57
C GLU A 68 -10.19 3.60 5.81
N PHE A 69 -10.26 3.59 4.48
CA PHE A 69 -9.64 4.62 3.64
C PHE A 69 -10.40 5.95 3.63
N MET A 70 -11.74 5.92 3.62
CA MET A 70 -12.56 7.14 3.58
C MET A 70 -12.42 8.00 4.84
N PRO A 71 -12.49 7.46 6.07
CA PRO A 71 -12.25 8.23 7.29
C PRO A 71 -10.89 8.92 7.30
N TRP A 72 -9.85 8.20 6.90
CA TRP A 72 -8.49 8.73 6.81
C TRP A 72 -8.43 9.92 5.84
N ALA A 73 -8.94 9.78 4.62
CA ALA A 73 -8.88 10.83 3.62
C ALA A 73 -9.59 12.12 4.09
N VAL A 74 -10.78 11.99 4.68
CA VAL A 74 -11.53 13.13 5.24
C VAL A 74 -10.75 13.80 6.38
N THR A 75 -10.11 13.01 7.24
CA THR A 75 -9.31 13.50 8.37
C THR A 75 -8.07 14.23 7.89
N MET A 76 -7.34 13.67 6.93
CA MET A 76 -6.13 14.28 6.37
C MET A 76 -6.43 15.58 5.63
N ASP A 77 -7.49 15.60 4.83
CA ASP A 77 -7.94 16.79 4.11
C ASP A 77 -8.28 17.94 5.08
N ARG A 78 -8.92 17.64 6.21
CA ARG A 78 -9.19 18.62 7.27
C ARG A 78 -7.92 19.10 7.96
N ALA A 79 -7.02 18.20 8.33
CA ALA A 79 -5.75 18.54 8.98
C ALA A 79 -4.89 19.46 8.08
N GLN A 80 -4.76 19.09 6.81
CA GLN A 80 -4.02 19.88 5.82
C GLN A 80 -4.64 21.27 5.58
N ARG A 81 -5.97 21.40 5.57
CA ARG A 81 -6.62 22.73 5.48
C ARG A 81 -6.43 23.58 6.73
N ALA A 82 -6.33 22.97 7.92
CA ALA A 82 -6.15 23.70 9.17
C ALA A 82 -4.70 24.20 9.36
N ALA A 83 -3.73 23.31 9.13
CA ALA A 83 -2.31 23.64 9.24
C ALA A 83 -1.50 22.81 8.22
N PRO A 84 -1.25 23.36 7.01
CA PRO A 84 -0.68 22.58 5.93
C PRO A 84 0.78 22.22 6.16
N LEU A 85 1.11 20.95 5.95
CA LEU A 85 2.46 20.52 5.64
C LEU A 85 2.86 21.04 4.26
N THR A 86 4.12 21.42 4.11
CA THR A 86 4.73 21.85 2.85
C THR A 86 5.77 20.84 2.39
N ASP A 87 6.31 21.00 1.18
CA ASP A 87 7.43 20.16 0.72
C ASP A 87 8.64 20.23 1.66
N GLU A 88 8.91 21.41 2.25
CA GLU A 88 9.94 21.55 3.28
C GLU A 88 9.60 20.73 4.53
N SER A 89 8.34 20.72 4.95
CA SER A 89 7.90 19.88 6.07
C SER A 89 8.15 18.40 5.78
N LEU A 90 7.81 17.92 4.59
CA LEU A 90 8.03 16.53 4.18
C LEU A 90 9.51 16.15 4.22
N LEU A 91 10.40 17.05 3.78
CA LEU A 91 11.86 16.82 3.83
C LEU A 91 12.40 16.77 5.25
N LEU A 92 11.90 17.61 6.15
CA LEU A 92 12.30 17.60 7.56
C LEU A 92 11.83 16.30 8.24
N LEU A 93 10.60 15.87 7.98
CA LEU A 93 10.03 14.62 8.49
C LEU A 93 10.80 13.40 7.98
N ASP A 94 11.05 13.32 6.67
CA ASP A 94 11.76 12.20 6.04
C ASP A 94 13.18 12.01 6.57
N ASN A 95 13.92 13.11 6.74
CA ASN A 95 15.27 13.05 7.28
C ASN A 95 15.25 12.63 8.76
N ALA A 96 14.33 13.18 9.55
CA ALA A 96 14.23 12.90 10.98
C ALA A 96 13.77 11.47 11.26
N SER A 97 12.77 10.98 10.51
CA SER A 97 12.26 9.63 10.64
C SER A 97 13.32 8.58 10.33
N ARG A 98 14.01 8.71 9.19
CA ARG A 98 15.07 7.79 8.80
C ARG A 98 16.25 7.88 9.75
N GLN A 99 16.66 9.08 10.17
CA GLN A 99 17.73 9.21 11.16
C GLN A 99 17.40 8.53 12.50
N ALA A 100 16.14 8.58 12.93
CA ALA A 100 15.72 7.97 14.18
C ALA A 100 15.58 6.44 14.10
N CYS A 101 15.24 5.91 12.93
CA CYS A 101 14.68 4.55 12.82
C CYS A 101 15.34 3.63 11.79
N ASP A 102 16.26 4.10 10.94
CA ASP A 102 16.98 3.27 9.95
C ASP A 102 17.62 2.04 10.60
N LEU A 103 18.36 2.25 11.68
CA LEU A 103 19.08 1.19 12.41
C LEU A 103 18.20 0.17 13.17
N LEU A 104 16.86 0.30 13.16
CA LEU A 104 15.98 -0.62 13.90
C LEU A 104 16.03 -2.06 13.35
N ASP A 105 16.37 -2.23 12.08
CA ASP A 105 16.54 -3.54 11.44
C ASP A 105 18.00 -4.05 11.47
N GLY A 106 18.90 -3.29 12.09
CA GLY A 106 20.31 -3.63 12.26
C GLY A 106 21.23 -3.20 11.11
N ILE A 107 20.74 -2.50 10.10
CA ILE A 107 21.55 -1.91 9.03
C ILE A 107 21.31 -0.40 8.92
N GLU A 108 22.36 0.35 8.56
CA GLU A 108 22.25 1.78 8.26
C GLU A 108 22.35 1.94 6.74
N ASP A 109 21.20 1.87 6.06
CA ASP A 109 21.15 1.95 4.60
C ASP A 109 20.20 3.02 4.07
N GLY A 110 19.54 3.76 4.96
CA GLY A 110 18.57 4.79 4.66
C GLY A 110 17.17 4.25 4.38
N VAL A 111 16.88 3.00 4.74
CA VAL A 111 15.59 2.33 4.58
C VAL A 111 15.16 1.75 5.92
N ILE A 112 13.99 2.14 6.42
CA ILE A 112 13.42 1.52 7.61
C ILE A 112 12.84 0.16 7.21
N GLY A 113 13.49 -0.94 7.60
CA GLY A 113 13.09 -2.31 7.27
C GLY A 113 11.67 -2.68 7.70
N ASP A 114 11.30 -2.29 8.93
CA ASP A 114 9.95 -2.43 9.48
C ASP A 114 9.54 -1.12 10.18
N PRO A 115 8.87 -0.20 9.47
CA PRO A 115 8.51 1.10 10.03
C PRO A 115 7.43 1.03 11.10
N MET A 116 6.80 -0.13 11.34
CA MET A 116 5.89 -0.31 12.47
C MET A 116 6.61 -0.25 13.83
N GLN A 117 7.93 -0.44 13.85
CA GLN A 117 8.75 -0.33 15.06
C GLN A 117 9.23 1.10 15.33
N CYS A 118 9.02 2.01 14.39
CA CYS A 118 9.43 3.41 14.51
C CYS A 118 8.34 4.23 15.19
N ASP A 119 8.56 4.62 16.44
CA ASP A 119 7.66 5.53 17.16
C ASP A 119 7.90 6.99 16.70
N PRO A 120 6.91 7.67 16.09
CA PRO A 120 7.05 9.06 15.64
C PRO A 120 7.44 10.05 16.74
N GLU A 121 7.12 9.77 18.00
CA GLU A 121 7.49 10.65 19.12
C GLU A 121 9.00 10.67 19.40
N THR A 122 9.75 9.74 18.83
CA THR A 122 11.21 9.74 18.90
C THR A 122 11.85 10.88 18.09
N PHE A 123 11.17 11.40 17.07
CA PHE A 123 11.70 12.44 16.18
C PHE A 123 10.83 13.69 16.05
N LEU A 124 9.50 13.58 16.12
CA LEU A 124 8.59 14.72 15.91
C LEU A 124 8.85 15.91 16.85
N PRO A 125 9.03 15.74 18.17
CA PRO A 125 9.25 16.88 19.07
C PRO A 125 10.52 17.67 18.75
N GLY A 126 11.53 17.02 18.18
CA GLY A 126 12.80 17.63 17.79
C GLY A 126 12.69 18.56 16.57
N LEU A 127 11.58 18.50 15.84
CA LEU A 127 11.33 19.35 14.67
C LEU A 127 10.60 20.65 15.00
N ALA A 128 10.09 20.83 16.23
CA ALA A 128 9.30 22.01 16.57
C ALA A 128 10.13 23.30 16.51
N CYS A 129 9.59 24.36 15.90
CA CYS A 129 10.22 25.68 15.88
C CYS A 129 10.34 26.28 17.28
N SER A 130 11.49 26.89 17.59
CA SER A 130 11.62 27.73 18.78
C SER A 130 10.89 29.06 18.59
N GLU A 131 10.70 29.82 19.68
CA GLU A 131 10.05 31.13 19.62
C GLU A 131 10.82 32.08 18.68
N GLY A 132 10.16 32.52 17.60
CA GLY A 132 10.73 33.42 16.60
C GLY A 132 11.48 32.73 15.45
N GLU A 133 11.55 31.39 15.43
CA GLU A 133 12.08 30.61 14.30
C GLU A 133 10.94 30.21 13.34
N SER A 134 11.28 30.09 12.05
CA SER A 134 10.32 29.70 11.01
C SER A 134 10.93 28.95 9.82
N GLU A 135 12.24 28.69 9.83
CA GLU A 135 12.96 28.01 8.74
C GLU A 135 13.64 26.75 9.30
N GLY A 136 13.60 25.64 8.55
CA GLY A 136 14.24 24.39 8.98
C GLY A 136 13.59 23.71 10.19
N CYS A 137 12.36 24.08 10.53
CA CYS A 137 11.57 23.54 11.63
C CYS A 137 10.08 23.51 11.26
N LEU A 138 9.27 22.83 12.06
CA LEU A 138 7.83 22.73 11.93
C LEU A 138 7.13 23.60 12.96
N THR A 139 6.17 24.41 12.51
CA THR A 139 5.27 25.14 13.42
C THR A 139 4.44 24.17 14.26
N ALA A 140 3.89 24.63 15.38
CA ALA A 140 3.02 23.81 16.23
C ALA A 140 1.86 23.17 15.43
N GLY A 141 1.22 23.93 14.53
CA GLY A 141 0.16 23.38 13.67
C GLY A 141 0.66 22.32 12.69
N GLN A 142 1.86 22.48 12.12
CA GLN A 142 2.45 21.45 11.25
C GLN A 142 2.83 20.19 12.02
N ILE A 143 3.29 20.32 13.27
CA ILE A 143 3.50 19.17 14.17
C ILE A 143 2.17 18.45 14.45
N ASP A 144 1.08 19.19 14.71
CA ASP A 144 -0.24 18.60 14.92
C ASP A 144 -0.75 17.86 13.67
N THR A 145 -0.56 18.43 12.49
CA THR A 145 -0.91 17.77 11.22
C THR A 145 -0.04 16.55 10.96
N ALA A 146 1.27 16.62 11.16
CA ALA A 146 2.17 15.47 11.02
C ALA A 146 1.77 14.34 11.98
N ARG A 147 1.53 14.68 13.25
CA ARG A 147 1.03 13.74 14.27
C ARG A 147 -0.28 13.09 13.86
N THR A 148 -1.18 13.85 13.23
CA THR A 148 -2.46 13.33 12.70
C THR A 148 -2.22 12.32 11.56
N VAL A 149 -1.20 12.51 10.72
CA VAL A 149 -0.85 11.56 9.65
C VAL A 149 -0.31 10.24 10.22
N TYR A 150 0.53 10.31 11.25
CA TYR A 150 1.14 9.12 11.85
C TYR A 150 0.23 8.36 12.83
N ALA A 151 -0.79 9.02 13.39
CA ALA A 151 -1.64 8.43 14.41
C ALA A 151 -2.77 7.59 13.81
N ASP A 152 -3.19 6.57 14.55
CA ASP A 152 -4.45 5.88 14.29
C ASP A 152 -5.63 6.85 14.52
N LEU A 153 -6.57 6.88 13.58
CA LEU A 153 -7.89 7.44 13.79
C LEU A 153 -8.70 6.43 14.60
N VAL A 154 -9.17 6.83 15.78
CA VAL A 154 -9.96 6.00 16.68
C VAL A 154 -11.39 6.52 16.84
N ASP A 155 -12.34 5.61 17.05
CA ASP A 155 -13.71 5.96 17.43
C ASP A 155 -13.85 6.33 18.92
N ALA A 156 -15.06 6.66 19.35
CA ALA A 156 -15.36 7.04 20.73
C ALA A 156 -15.10 5.91 21.76
N ASP A 157 -15.07 4.65 21.32
CA ASP A 157 -14.80 3.48 22.15
C ASP A 157 -13.29 3.13 22.17
N GLY A 158 -12.47 3.85 21.39
CA GLY A 158 -11.03 3.64 21.27
C GLY A 158 -10.64 2.57 20.25
N ASN A 159 -11.56 2.12 19.39
CA ASN A 159 -11.22 1.18 18.33
C ASN A 159 -10.58 1.93 17.16
N VAL A 160 -9.56 1.31 16.55
CA VAL A 160 -8.92 1.85 15.34
C VAL A 160 -9.89 1.76 14.16
N VAL A 161 -10.25 2.92 13.63
CA VAL A 161 -11.05 3.10 12.40
C VAL A 161 -10.15 3.11 11.18
N SER A 162 -9.05 3.87 11.26
CA SER A 162 -8.02 3.94 10.23
C SER A 162 -6.65 3.93 10.88
N PRO A 163 -5.73 3.06 10.44
CA PRO A 163 -4.38 3.07 10.98
C PRO A 163 -3.62 4.32 10.52
N GLY A 164 -2.60 4.69 11.30
CA GLY A 164 -1.64 5.72 10.93
C GLY A 164 -0.73 5.31 9.77
N VAL A 165 -0.09 6.31 9.16
CA VAL A 165 0.88 6.11 8.08
C VAL A 165 2.26 5.79 8.69
N PRO A 166 2.92 4.68 8.30
CA PRO A 166 4.26 4.39 8.80
C PRO A 166 5.33 5.39 8.29
N PRO A 167 6.29 5.79 9.13
CA PRO A 167 7.33 6.75 8.78
C PRO A 167 8.43 6.17 7.86
N GLY A 168 9.23 7.05 7.24
CA GLY A 168 10.45 6.66 6.50
C GLY A 168 10.45 6.87 4.99
N ALA A 169 9.43 7.53 4.45
CA ALA A 169 9.37 7.89 3.02
C ALA A 169 8.53 9.16 2.78
N GLU A 170 8.52 10.07 3.74
CA GLU A 170 7.70 11.29 3.73
C GLU A 170 8.03 12.18 2.53
N ALA A 171 9.27 12.18 2.06
CA ALA A 171 9.72 12.98 0.92
C ALA A 171 9.80 12.17 -0.39
N ALA A 172 9.30 10.93 -0.43
CA ALA A 172 9.38 10.06 -1.60
C ALA A 172 8.32 10.32 -2.70
N GLY A 173 7.57 11.43 -2.59
CA GLY A 173 6.57 11.87 -3.57
C GLY A 173 5.13 11.45 -3.25
N ASP A 174 4.91 10.34 -2.56
CA ASP A 174 3.55 9.85 -2.26
C ASP A 174 2.80 10.79 -1.30
N TRP A 175 3.44 11.27 -0.23
CA TRP A 175 2.85 12.29 0.66
C TRP A 175 2.52 13.58 -0.11
N HIS A 176 3.42 14.02 -0.99
CA HIS A 176 3.17 15.19 -1.84
C HIS A 176 1.94 14.98 -2.72
N ALA A 177 1.88 13.87 -3.46
CA ALA A 177 0.77 13.56 -4.35
C ALA A 177 -0.57 13.48 -3.60
N TRP A 178 -0.59 12.88 -2.42
CA TRP A 178 -1.83 12.61 -1.69
C TRP A 178 -2.28 13.76 -0.80
N LEU A 179 -1.37 14.40 -0.08
CA LEU A 179 -1.68 15.35 0.99
C LEU A 179 -1.58 16.80 0.55
N LEU A 180 -0.74 17.13 -0.43
CA LEU A 180 -0.54 18.50 -0.90
C LEU A 180 -1.38 18.78 -2.16
N PRO A 181 -1.69 20.06 -2.46
CA PRO A 181 -2.30 20.43 -3.74
C PRO A 181 -1.44 20.02 -4.94
N ASN A 182 -2.03 19.33 -5.91
CA ASN A 182 -1.33 18.85 -7.10
C ASN A 182 -2.13 19.15 -8.38
N GLU A 183 -1.54 19.93 -9.29
CA GLU A 183 -2.18 20.30 -10.56
C GLU A 183 -2.35 19.11 -11.52
N GLU A 184 -1.34 18.24 -11.60
CA GLU A 184 -1.30 17.16 -12.59
C GLU A 184 -2.26 16.02 -12.26
N LEU A 185 -2.32 15.63 -10.98
CA LEU A 185 -3.10 14.50 -10.50
C LEU A 185 -4.50 14.89 -10.02
N ALA A 186 -4.67 16.14 -9.57
CA ALA A 186 -5.85 16.56 -8.82
C ALA A 186 -6.39 17.95 -9.19
N GLY A 187 -5.88 18.56 -10.27
CA GLY A 187 -6.39 19.83 -10.80
C GLY A 187 -6.32 20.99 -9.79
N GLY A 188 -5.29 21.00 -8.95
CA GLY A 188 -5.06 22.01 -7.92
C GLY A 188 -5.64 21.67 -6.54
N ASN A 189 -6.32 20.54 -6.39
CA ASN A 189 -6.70 19.96 -5.10
C ASN A 189 -5.66 18.92 -4.62
N SER A 190 -5.81 18.40 -3.41
CA SER A 190 -5.11 17.17 -2.98
C SER A 190 -5.93 15.93 -3.34
N ILE A 191 -5.29 14.76 -3.45
CA ILE A 191 -6.03 13.52 -3.73
C ILE A 191 -6.96 13.17 -2.55
N VAL A 192 -6.54 13.41 -1.30
CA VAL A 192 -7.43 13.19 -0.14
C VAL A 192 -8.68 14.08 -0.18
N GLY A 193 -8.56 15.32 -0.68
CA GLY A 193 -9.72 16.19 -0.93
C GLY A 193 -10.65 15.63 -2.00
N MET A 194 -10.11 15.11 -3.11
CA MET A 194 -10.92 14.44 -4.14
C MET A 194 -11.63 13.19 -3.62
N VAL A 195 -11.00 12.44 -2.71
CA VAL A 195 -11.63 11.28 -2.07
C VAL A 195 -12.80 11.72 -1.17
N GLY A 196 -12.67 12.85 -0.47
CA GLY A 196 -13.79 13.48 0.24
C GLY A 196 -14.97 13.79 -0.69
N GLU A 197 -14.71 14.37 -1.86
CA GLU A 197 -15.75 14.62 -2.87
C GLU A 197 -16.34 13.32 -3.44
N MET A 198 -15.53 12.27 -3.59
CA MET A 198 -16.03 10.94 -3.95
C MET A 198 -17.01 10.42 -2.91
N LEU A 199 -16.74 10.62 -1.61
CA LEU A 199 -17.68 10.25 -0.54
C LEU A 199 -19.00 11.02 -0.68
N SER A 200 -18.96 12.32 -0.99
CA SER A 200 -20.17 13.11 -1.29
C SER A 200 -20.98 12.53 -2.44
N LEU A 201 -20.33 12.08 -3.52
CA LEU A 201 -21.00 11.45 -4.66
C LEU A 201 -21.61 10.08 -4.32
N LEU A 202 -20.98 9.32 -3.43
CA LEU A 202 -21.50 8.05 -2.93
C LEU A 202 -22.70 8.27 -2.00
N MET A 203 -22.68 9.34 -1.20
CA MET A 203 -23.72 9.74 -0.26
C MET A 203 -24.86 10.57 -0.89
N ARG A 204 -24.87 10.78 -2.21
CA ARG A 204 -25.80 11.69 -2.90
C ARG A 204 -27.29 11.47 -2.66
N GLU A 205 -27.69 10.26 -2.24
CA GLU A 205 -29.08 9.91 -1.94
C GLU A 205 -29.47 10.26 -0.49
N ASP A 206 -28.51 10.65 0.34
CA ASP A 206 -28.72 11.14 1.70
C ASP A 206 -28.75 12.69 1.69
N PRO A 207 -29.94 13.31 1.75
CA PRO A 207 -30.07 14.77 1.69
C PRO A 207 -29.56 15.48 2.96
N THR A 208 -29.18 14.71 3.99
CA THR A 208 -28.62 15.24 5.25
C THR A 208 -27.10 15.15 5.27
N PHE A 209 -26.47 14.62 4.22
CA PHE A 209 -25.02 14.51 4.16
C PHE A 209 -24.38 15.87 3.84
N ASP A 210 -23.47 16.28 4.73
CA ASP A 210 -22.58 17.42 4.55
C ASP A 210 -21.16 16.95 4.88
N LEU A 211 -20.26 16.96 3.89
CA LEU A 211 -18.89 16.52 4.04
C LEU A 211 -18.12 17.37 5.07
N ALA A 212 -18.45 18.65 5.21
CA ALA A 212 -17.77 19.54 6.16
C ALA A 212 -18.09 19.16 7.62
N GLU A 213 -19.33 18.77 7.89
CA GLU A 213 -19.84 18.42 9.24
C GLU A 213 -19.83 16.91 9.52
N PHE A 214 -19.47 16.09 8.54
CA PHE A 214 -19.49 14.63 8.66
C PHE A 214 -18.50 14.13 9.72
N ASP A 215 -18.92 13.21 10.58
CA ASP A 215 -18.03 12.48 11.49
C ASP A 215 -17.35 11.32 10.73
N PRO A 216 -16.03 11.40 10.46
CA PRO A 216 -15.33 10.34 9.72
C PRO A 216 -15.34 9.00 10.46
N THR A 217 -15.62 8.97 11.77
CA THR A 217 -15.69 7.75 12.55
C THR A 217 -17.05 7.04 12.48
N ASP A 218 -18.05 7.61 11.80
CA ASP A 218 -19.35 6.96 11.55
C ASP A 218 -19.24 5.83 10.50
N GLN A 219 -18.72 4.70 10.97
CA GLN A 219 -18.48 3.50 10.15
C GLN A 219 -19.78 2.92 9.58
N ALA A 220 -20.90 3.03 10.29
CA ALA A 220 -22.19 2.51 9.80
C ALA A 220 -22.65 3.28 8.55
N ARG A 221 -22.54 4.61 8.57
CA ARG A 221 -22.91 5.44 7.42
C ARG A 221 -21.98 5.19 6.24
N ILE A 222 -20.67 5.08 6.46
CA ILE A 222 -19.69 4.79 5.39
C ILE A 222 -19.94 3.42 4.78
N ALA A 223 -20.11 2.37 5.61
CA ALA A 223 -20.33 1.01 5.16
C ALA A 223 -21.54 0.90 4.21
N ALA A 224 -22.61 1.67 4.46
CA ALA A 224 -23.81 1.67 3.64
C ALA A 224 -23.57 2.03 2.16
N VAL A 225 -22.48 2.76 1.85
CA VAL A 225 -22.17 3.19 0.47
C VAL A 225 -20.91 2.57 -0.11
N VAL A 226 -19.98 2.09 0.73
CA VAL A 226 -18.69 1.54 0.25
C VAL A 226 -18.64 0.02 0.16
N SER A 227 -19.49 -0.71 0.90
CA SER A 227 -19.45 -2.19 0.90
C SER A 227 -19.51 -2.84 -0.50
N PRO A 228 -20.26 -2.31 -1.50
CA PRO A 228 -20.25 -2.88 -2.85
C PRO A 228 -18.90 -2.74 -3.60
N LEU A 229 -17.98 -1.91 -3.11
CA LEU A 229 -16.68 -1.64 -3.72
C LEU A 229 -15.56 -2.48 -3.10
N ASP A 230 -15.77 -2.98 -1.88
CA ASP A 230 -14.75 -3.64 -1.06
C ASP A 230 -14.57 -5.12 -1.41
N VAL A 231 -13.38 -5.65 -1.07
CA VAL A 231 -13.14 -7.10 -1.04
C VAL A 231 -13.73 -7.63 0.26
N PRO A 232 -14.78 -8.47 0.20
CA PRO A 232 -15.59 -8.76 1.37
C PRO A 232 -14.97 -9.77 2.34
N SER A 233 -14.12 -10.68 1.84
CA SER A 233 -13.54 -11.77 2.63
C SER A 233 -12.31 -12.36 1.92
N GLY A 234 -11.39 -12.92 2.71
CA GLY A 234 -10.28 -13.77 2.30
C GLY A 234 -10.67 -15.25 2.10
N ASP A 235 -11.96 -15.59 2.12
CA ASP A 235 -12.46 -16.92 1.75
C ASP A 235 -12.27 -17.17 0.24
N LEU A 236 -11.10 -17.67 -0.10
CA LEU A 236 -10.68 -18.00 -1.46
C LEU A 236 -10.77 -19.51 -1.74
N GLY A 237 -11.66 -20.23 -1.04
CA GLY A 237 -11.76 -21.69 -1.13
C GLY A 237 -11.99 -22.22 -2.55
N GLU A 238 -12.86 -21.56 -3.33
CA GLU A 238 -13.12 -21.95 -4.72
C GLU A 238 -11.94 -21.62 -5.64
N PHE A 239 -11.28 -20.48 -5.45
CA PHE A 239 -10.06 -20.12 -6.18
C PHE A 239 -8.94 -21.14 -5.90
N ARG A 240 -8.73 -21.49 -4.63
CA ARG A 240 -7.81 -22.56 -4.21
C ARG A 240 -8.18 -23.92 -4.82
N ALA A 241 -9.45 -24.29 -4.83
CA ALA A 241 -9.91 -25.58 -5.38
C ALA A 241 -9.67 -25.69 -6.90
N ASN A 242 -9.67 -24.57 -7.63
CA ASN A 242 -9.25 -24.49 -9.03
C ASN A 242 -7.72 -24.37 -9.22
N GLY A 243 -6.97 -24.50 -8.11
CA GLY A 243 -5.51 -24.44 -8.04
C GLY A 243 -4.92 -23.04 -8.15
N GLY A 244 -5.75 -21.99 -8.10
CA GLY A 244 -5.33 -20.61 -8.31
C GLY A 244 -4.23 -20.19 -7.34
N LYS A 245 -3.29 -19.36 -7.80
CA LYS A 245 -2.21 -18.79 -6.98
C LYS A 245 -2.36 -17.28 -6.88
N LEU A 246 -2.20 -16.71 -5.70
CA LEU A 246 -2.28 -15.28 -5.45
C LEU A 246 -1.02 -14.80 -4.73
N LEU A 247 -0.28 -13.92 -5.39
CA LEU A 247 0.85 -13.18 -4.84
C LEU A 247 0.39 -11.76 -4.56
N MET A 248 0.33 -11.39 -3.29
CA MET A 248 0.10 -10.01 -2.87
C MET A 248 1.44 -9.36 -2.55
N TYR A 249 1.64 -8.11 -2.95
CA TYR A 249 2.76 -7.31 -2.47
C TYR A 249 2.27 -5.96 -1.97
N GLN A 250 2.92 -5.42 -0.93
CA GLN A 250 2.53 -4.16 -0.29
C GLN A 250 3.77 -3.38 0.14
N GLY A 251 3.79 -2.09 -0.13
CA GLY A 251 4.83 -1.20 0.35
C GLY A 251 4.62 -0.90 1.83
N TRP A 252 5.69 -0.98 2.63
CA TRP A 252 5.64 -0.61 4.04
C TRP A 252 5.36 0.89 4.24
N ASN A 253 5.70 1.73 3.26
CA ASN A 253 5.52 3.18 3.32
C ASN A 253 4.40 3.67 2.38
N ASP A 254 3.43 2.82 2.08
CA ASP A 254 2.24 3.19 1.29
C ASP A 254 1.32 4.10 2.12
N VAL A 255 1.20 5.36 1.69
CA VAL A 255 0.42 6.40 2.37
C VAL A 255 -1.09 6.17 2.25
N PRO A 256 -1.66 6.07 1.03
CA PRO A 256 -3.09 5.91 0.87
C PRO A 256 -3.58 4.53 1.30
N LEU A 257 -2.76 3.48 1.23
CA LEU A 257 -3.17 2.10 1.45
C LEU A 257 -2.24 1.42 2.45
N ARG A 258 -2.29 1.91 3.70
CA ARG A 258 -1.38 1.53 4.78
C ARG A 258 -1.27 0.01 4.98
N PRO A 259 -0.05 -0.52 5.22
CA PRO A 259 0.27 -1.94 5.13
C PRO A 259 -0.53 -2.86 6.07
N GLN A 260 -1.03 -2.34 7.19
CA GLN A 260 -1.86 -3.04 8.16
C GLN A 260 -3.08 -3.72 7.51
N ARG A 261 -3.60 -3.17 6.40
CA ARG A 261 -4.68 -3.81 5.64
C ARG A 261 -4.28 -5.13 5.00
N ALA A 262 -3.08 -5.20 4.42
CA ALA A 262 -2.57 -6.40 3.77
C ALA A 262 -2.29 -7.49 4.80
N LEU A 263 -1.74 -7.11 5.97
CA LEU A 263 -1.54 -8.00 7.11
C LEU A 263 -2.88 -8.55 7.63
N SER A 264 -3.88 -7.68 7.79
CA SER A 264 -5.23 -8.09 8.21
C SER A 264 -5.88 -9.05 7.20
N TYR A 265 -5.69 -8.81 5.91
CA TYR A 265 -6.23 -9.68 4.86
C TYR A 265 -5.53 -11.04 4.82
N LEU A 266 -4.20 -11.08 4.99
CA LEU A 266 -3.47 -12.35 5.13
C LEU A 266 -4.05 -13.17 6.29
N ALA A 267 -4.21 -12.57 7.48
CA ALA A 267 -4.80 -13.25 8.62
C ALA A 267 -6.23 -13.77 8.34
N ASP A 268 -7.00 -13.03 7.53
CA ASP A 268 -8.33 -13.44 7.09
C ASP A 268 -8.29 -14.64 6.14
N VAL A 269 -7.36 -14.67 5.18
CA VAL A 269 -7.12 -15.82 4.29
C VAL A 269 -6.69 -17.04 5.10
N GLU A 270 -5.72 -16.89 6.01
CA GLU A 270 -5.24 -17.97 6.88
C GLU A 270 -6.37 -18.60 7.70
N ARG A 271 -7.24 -17.76 8.28
CA ARG A 271 -8.40 -18.22 9.05
C ARG A 271 -9.35 -19.07 8.20
N HIS A 272 -9.63 -18.69 6.96
CA HIS A 272 -10.52 -19.46 6.08
C HIS A 272 -9.83 -20.69 5.47
N ALA A 273 -8.52 -20.63 5.24
CA ALA A 273 -7.74 -21.75 4.70
C ALA A 273 -7.53 -22.88 5.72
N GLY A 274 -7.63 -22.59 7.02
CA GLY A 274 -7.38 -23.55 8.10
C GLY A 274 -6.01 -23.40 8.77
N GLY A 275 -5.29 -22.31 8.49
CA GLY A 275 -3.98 -21.98 9.07
C GLY A 275 -3.01 -21.39 8.04
N ALA A 276 -1.88 -20.90 8.54
CA ALA A 276 -0.82 -20.30 7.72
C ALA A 276 -0.24 -21.27 6.69
N ASP A 277 0.00 -22.53 7.07
CA ASP A 277 0.54 -23.56 6.16
C ASP A 277 -0.42 -23.81 4.98
N GLU A 278 -1.72 -23.93 5.26
CA GLU A 278 -2.76 -24.16 4.26
C GLU A 278 -2.97 -22.96 3.33
N ALA A 279 -2.79 -21.73 3.85
CA ALA A 279 -2.82 -20.51 3.05
C ALA A 279 -1.57 -20.39 2.16
N ALA A 280 -0.38 -20.71 2.69
CA ALA A 280 0.90 -20.58 1.99
C ALA A 280 1.02 -21.42 0.71
N ASP A 281 0.16 -22.43 0.54
CA ASP A 281 0.01 -23.23 -0.67
C ASP A 281 -0.54 -22.45 -1.86
N PHE A 282 -1.32 -21.39 -1.64
CA PHE A 282 -2.00 -20.64 -2.71
C PHE A 282 -1.98 -19.12 -2.55
N PHE A 283 -1.67 -18.59 -1.37
CA PHE A 283 -1.60 -17.16 -1.08
C PHE A 283 -0.26 -16.82 -0.41
N ARG A 284 0.47 -15.84 -0.95
CA ARG A 284 1.69 -15.30 -0.31
C ARG A 284 1.69 -13.78 -0.34
N LEU A 285 1.99 -13.16 0.79
CA LEU A 285 2.18 -11.73 0.94
C LEU A 285 3.68 -11.39 1.00
N PHE A 286 4.11 -10.43 0.20
CA PHE A 286 5.47 -9.89 0.20
C PHE A 286 5.44 -8.41 0.61
N MET A 287 6.05 -8.10 1.75
CA MET A 287 6.19 -6.72 2.20
C MET A 287 7.48 -6.13 1.62
N ALA A 288 7.41 -4.90 1.10
CA ALA A 288 8.53 -4.20 0.48
C ALA A 288 8.96 -2.99 1.34
N PRO A 289 10.06 -3.12 2.13
CA PRO A 289 10.60 -2.01 2.91
C PRO A 289 10.97 -0.83 2.04
N GLY A 290 10.65 0.38 2.51
CA GLY A 290 10.93 1.61 1.78
C GLY A 290 10.16 1.78 0.47
N MET A 291 9.23 0.88 0.11
CA MET A 291 8.37 1.08 -1.05
C MET A 291 7.14 1.91 -0.66
N VAL A 292 6.85 2.96 -1.42
CA VAL A 292 5.61 3.74 -1.29
C VAL A 292 4.47 3.11 -2.10
N HIS A 293 3.40 3.85 -2.40
CA HIS A 293 2.27 3.32 -3.15
C HIS A 293 2.68 2.76 -4.53
N CYS A 294 2.53 1.44 -4.70
CA CYS A 294 2.83 0.65 -5.89
C CYS A 294 4.29 0.55 -6.35
N ALA A 295 5.05 1.64 -6.29
CA ALA A 295 6.43 1.75 -6.76
C ALA A 295 7.09 3.01 -6.17
N GLY A 296 8.42 3.09 -6.24
CA GLY A 296 9.17 4.23 -5.70
C GLY A 296 9.44 4.10 -4.21
N GLY A 297 9.93 5.17 -3.58
CA GLY A 297 10.38 5.16 -2.19
C GLY A 297 11.83 4.72 -2.02
N PRO A 298 12.45 4.95 -0.84
CA PRO A 298 13.88 4.75 -0.62
C PRO A 298 14.34 3.29 -0.78
N GLY A 299 13.42 2.33 -0.65
CA GLY A 299 13.71 0.90 -0.68
C GLY A 299 13.84 0.27 -2.06
N ALA A 300 14.11 -1.04 -2.07
CA ALA A 300 14.12 -1.82 -3.31
C ALA A 300 12.69 -2.24 -3.69
N TRP A 301 12.14 -1.60 -4.73
CA TRP A 301 10.73 -1.76 -5.11
C TRP A 301 10.53 -2.40 -6.50
N GLN A 302 11.54 -2.37 -7.37
CA GLN A 302 11.43 -2.92 -8.73
C GLN A 302 11.74 -4.41 -8.75
N ALA A 303 10.74 -5.25 -9.03
CA ALA A 303 10.89 -6.70 -9.07
C ALA A 303 10.10 -7.34 -10.24
N ASP A 304 10.49 -8.55 -10.60
CA ASP A 304 9.68 -9.44 -11.45
C ASP A 304 8.77 -10.29 -10.57
N TYR A 305 7.45 -10.05 -10.68
CA TYR A 305 6.41 -10.82 -10.00
C TYR A 305 5.79 -11.88 -10.92
N VAL A 306 6.00 -11.78 -12.23
CA VAL A 306 5.39 -12.63 -13.26
C VAL A 306 6.06 -14.01 -13.28
N GLU A 307 7.40 -14.05 -13.34
CA GLU A 307 8.11 -15.33 -13.31
C GLU A 307 7.76 -16.15 -12.04
N PRO A 308 7.79 -15.58 -10.82
CA PRO A 308 7.33 -16.26 -9.61
C PRO A 308 5.93 -16.88 -9.68
N ILE A 309 4.93 -16.12 -10.14
CA ILE A 309 3.54 -16.61 -10.14
C ILE A 309 3.34 -17.70 -11.20
N VAL A 310 4.01 -17.57 -12.35
CA VAL A 310 3.99 -18.57 -13.43
C VAL A 310 4.59 -19.88 -12.94
N ARG A 311 5.79 -19.84 -12.35
CA ARG A 311 6.43 -21.07 -11.82
C ARG A 311 5.63 -21.69 -10.68
N TRP A 312 4.99 -20.88 -9.84
CA TRP A 312 4.15 -21.39 -8.78
C TRP A 312 2.92 -22.13 -9.31
N ARG A 313 2.26 -21.57 -10.33
CA ARG A 313 1.07 -22.20 -10.93
C ARG A 313 1.43 -23.41 -11.79
N GLU A 314 2.43 -23.28 -12.68
CA GLU A 314 2.69 -24.26 -13.73
C GLU A 314 3.65 -25.37 -13.29
N GLU A 315 4.59 -25.07 -12.39
CA GLU A 315 5.63 -26.01 -11.93
C GLU A 315 5.43 -26.44 -10.47
N GLY A 316 4.50 -25.82 -9.74
CA GLY A 316 4.31 -26.06 -8.31
C GLY A 316 5.43 -25.48 -7.44
N ILE A 317 6.24 -24.56 -7.97
CA ILE A 317 7.39 -23.98 -7.27
C ILE A 317 7.01 -22.62 -6.70
N ALA A 318 6.65 -22.62 -5.42
CA ALA A 318 6.23 -21.40 -4.72
C ALA A 318 7.41 -20.47 -4.44
N PRO A 319 7.24 -19.13 -4.54
CA PRO A 319 8.35 -18.19 -4.38
C PRO A 319 8.80 -18.04 -2.92
N GLU A 320 9.98 -18.54 -2.60
CA GLU A 320 10.58 -18.42 -1.26
C GLU A 320 11.16 -17.02 -0.99
N ARG A 321 11.44 -16.26 -2.05
CA ARG A 321 11.82 -14.84 -2.02
C ARG A 321 11.65 -14.24 -3.41
N ILE A 322 11.53 -12.92 -3.47
CA ILE A 322 11.51 -12.15 -4.72
C ILE A 322 12.61 -11.09 -4.62
N VAL A 323 13.57 -11.09 -5.53
CA VAL A 323 14.64 -10.08 -5.51
C VAL A 323 14.10 -8.79 -6.12
N ALA A 324 14.06 -7.74 -5.30
CA ALA A 324 13.75 -6.39 -5.73
C ALA A 324 15.03 -5.55 -5.89
N THR A 325 14.93 -4.53 -6.72
CA THR A 325 16.00 -3.56 -7.00
C THR A 325 15.52 -2.16 -6.64
N GLN A 326 16.40 -1.37 -6.03
CA GLN A 326 16.30 0.08 -6.03
C GLN A 326 16.99 0.57 -7.32
N PRO A 327 16.23 0.96 -8.37
CA PRO A 327 16.81 1.35 -9.65
C PRO A 327 17.51 2.72 -9.62
N GLY A 328 17.48 3.44 -8.49
CA GLY A 328 17.98 4.80 -8.38
C GLY A 328 16.96 5.81 -8.94
N PRO A 329 17.37 6.97 -9.46
CA PRO A 329 16.42 8.01 -9.86
C PRO A 329 15.58 7.54 -11.06
N VAL A 330 14.27 7.44 -10.88
CA VAL A 330 13.30 7.13 -11.92
C VAL A 330 12.27 8.27 -11.97
N ALA A 331 12.08 8.87 -13.15
CA ALA A 331 10.98 9.79 -13.35
C ALA A 331 9.68 9.01 -13.52
N MET A 332 8.72 9.18 -12.61
CA MET A 332 7.34 8.73 -12.78
C MET A 332 6.40 9.93 -12.79
N ALA A 333 5.25 9.82 -13.46
CA ALA A 333 4.28 10.92 -13.52
C ALA A 333 3.80 11.40 -12.12
N HIS A 334 3.90 10.54 -11.10
CA HIS A 334 3.58 10.83 -9.71
C HIS A 334 4.81 10.97 -8.79
N ILE A 335 6.03 10.82 -9.33
CA ILE A 335 7.30 10.92 -8.60
C ILE A 335 8.28 11.64 -9.53
N ARG A 336 8.41 12.97 -9.40
CA ARG A 336 9.36 13.70 -10.24
C ARG A 336 10.76 13.60 -9.65
N PRO A 337 11.83 13.58 -10.47
CA PRO A 337 13.21 13.50 -9.98
C PRO A 337 13.63 14.64 -9.03
N ASP A 338 12.92 15.76 -9.06
CA ASP A 338 13.07 16.93 -8.21
C ASP A 338 12.26 16.87 -6.90
N ASP A 339 11.40 15.86 -6.74
CA ASP A 339 10.63 15.58 -5.52
C ASP A 339 11.46 14.61 -4.65
N ARG A 340 12.16 15.21 -3.69
CA ARG A 340 13.48 14.75 -3.23
C ARG A 340 13.43 13.58 -2.24
N VAL A 341 13.66 12.39 -2.79
CA VAL A 341 14.74 11.53 -2.26
C VAL A 341 15.79 11.46 -3.35
N GLU A 342 17.00 11.99 -3.11
CA GLU A 342 18.14 11.73 -4.01
C GLU A 342 18.52 10.24 -3.88
N GLN A 343 17.78 9.37 -4.57
CA GLN A 343 18.05 7.94 -4.60
C GLN A 343 19.20 7.67 -5.58
N SER A 344 20.38 8.19 -5.25
CA SER A 344 21.59 7.97 -6.07
C SER A 344 22.14 6.55 -5.91
N ARG A 345 21.82 5.88 -4.79
CA ARG A 345 22.29 4.53 -4.45
C ARG A 345 21.38 3.48 -5.09
N ARG A 346 21.99 2.59 -5.88
CA ARG A 346 21.34 1.40 -6.44
C ARG A 346 21.72 0.20 -5.58
N PHE A 347 20.75 -0.60 -5.19
CA PHE A 347 20.97 -1.82 -4.42
C PHE A 347 19.85 -2.83 -4.66
N THR A 348 20.00 -4.03 -4.11
CA THR A 348 19.01 -5.12 -4.21
C THR A 348 18.68 -5.68 -2.83
N ARG A 349 17.42 -6.08 -2.63
CA ARG A 349 16.95 -6.76 -1.41
C ARG A 349 16.05 -7.93 -1.77
N PRO A 350 16.09 -9.05 -1.05
CA PRO A 350 15.03 -10.04 -1.15
C PRO A 350 13.79 -9.53 -0.41
N MET A 351 12.64 -9.53 -1.07
CA MET A 351 11.34 -9.53 -0.39
C MET A 351 11.05 -10.96 0.05
N CYS A 352 10.69 -11.12 1.32
CA CYS A 352 10.42 -12.41 1.93
C CYS A 352 8.91 -12.63 2.08
N PRO A 353 8.43 -13.89 2.03
CA PRO A 353 7.03 -14.18 2.28
C PRO A 353 6.73 -13.92 3.76
N HIS A 354 5.81 -13.00 4.04
CA HIS A 354 5.38 -12.65 5.39
C HIS A 354 4.91 -13.91 6.16
N PRO A 355 5.26 -14.09 7.45
CA PRO A 355 5.90 -13.12 8.36
C PRO A 355 7.42 -13.04 8.28
N GLN A 356 8.07 -13.73 7.33
CA GLN A 356 9.52 -13.62 7.21
C GLN A 356 9.95 -12.22 6.76
N PHE A 357 11.13 -11.81 7.19
CA PHE A 357 11.77 -10.56 6.80
C PHE A 357 13.22 -10.81 6.35
N ALA A 358 13.77 -9.87 5.60
CA ALA A 358 15.15 -9.95 5.12
C ALA A 358 16.11 -9.51 6.22
N GLN A 359 17.00 -10.40 6.65
CA GLN A 359 18.04 -10.11 7.63
C GLN A 359 19.42 -10.22 6.98
N HIS A 360 20.26 -9.22 7.18
CA HIS A 360 21.65 -9.21 6.70
C HIS A 360 22.48 -10.28 7.42
N ASP A 361 23.42 -10.92 6.70
CA ASP A 361 24.26 -12.00 7.22
C ASP A 361 25.42 -11.52 8.14
N GLY A 362 25.55 -10.21 8.34
CA GLY A 362 26.54 -9.53 9.17
C GLY A 362 27.91 -9.30 8.53
N ASN A 363 28.18 -9.83 7.32
CA ASN A 363 29.51 -9.76 6.69
C ASN A 363 29.49 -9.41 5.20
N GLY A 364 28.39 -9.65 4.52
CA GLY A 364 28.22 -9.47 3.09
C GLY A 364 27.97 -8.01 2.69
N ASP A 365 27.95 -7.76 1.40
CA ASP A 365 27.69 -6.43 0.85
C ASP A 365 26.26 -6.01 1.18
N VAL A 366 26.11 -4.90 1.92
CA VAL A 366 24.81 -4.33 2.23
C VAL A 366 24.04 -3.91 0.98
N ASP A 367 24.64 -3.80 -0.21
CA ASP A 367 23.89 -3.49 -1.45
C ASP A 367 23.44 -4.73 -2.24
N ALA A 368 23.84 -5.93 -1.80
CA ALA A 368 23.58 -7.16 -2.52
C ALA A 368 22.52 -8.03 -1.82
N ALA A 369 21.44 -8.36 -2.52
CA ALA A 369 20.39 -9.26 -2.00
C ALA A 369 20.91 -10.64 -1.59
N ALA A 370 22.06 -11.07 -2.12
CA ALA A 370 22.72 -12.32 -1.77
C ALA A 370 23.27 -12.35 -0.33
N SER A 371 23.44 -11.18 0.29
CA SER A 371 23.91 -11.01 1.67
C SER A 371 22.77 -10.96 2.70
N PHE A 372 21.54 -11.26 2.26
CA PHE A 372 20.35 -11.29 3.08
C PHE A 372 19.67 -12.65 3.03
N ASN A 373 19.15 -13.08 4.17
CA ASN A 373 18.37 -14.31 4.30
C ASN A 373 16.95 -13.97 4.76
N CYS A 374 15.96 -14.72 4.26
CA CYS A 374 14.61 -14.65 4.82
C CYS A 374 14.57 -15.43 6.12
N VAL A 375 14.26 -14.75 7.21
CA VAL A 375 14.19 -15.31 8.56
C VAL A 375 12.81 -15.06 9.14
N SER A 376 12.35 -15.96 10.01
CA SER A 376 11.09 -15.77 10.73
C SER A 376 11.33 -14.91 11.98
N PRO A 377 10.34 -14.11 12.43
CA PRO A 377 10.41 -13.45 13.73
C PRO A 377 10.52 -14.51 14.85
N GLU A 378 11.27 -14.17 15.91
CA GLU A 378 11.50 -15.05 17.08
C GLU A 378 10.25 -15.31 17.92
#